data_AF-A0A952V032-F1
#
_entry.id   AF-A0A952V032-F1
#
_cell.length_a   1.000
_cell.length_b   1.000
_cell.length_c   1.000
_cell.angle_alpha   90.00
_cell.angle_beta   90.00
_cell.angle_gamma   90.00
#
_symmetry.space_group_name_H-M   'P 1'
#
loop_
_entity.id
_entity.type
_entity.pdbx_description
1 polymer ?
#
loop_
_entity_poly.entity_id
_entity_poly.type
_entity_poly.pdbx_seq_one_letter_code
_entity_poly.pdbx_strand_id
1 'polypeptide(L)'
;MMTSFAERIRSELSDYKLEKDVLVHIDEWLKADKDFNTWFLVTTKRALADDELMALLDGYRESQEIIEAAWADFADRRDDTMLREAITQSIHRMKLLQNDL
;
A
#
# COMPACT_ATOMS: atom_id res chain seq x y z
N MET A 1 5.87 1.20 19.90
CA MET A 1 5.29 1.98 18.78
C MET A 1 4.83 0.98 17.74
N MET A 2 3.58 1.06 17.27
CA MET A 2 3.21 0.37 16.03
C MET A 2 3.93 1.09 14.90
N THR A 3 4.85 0.40 14.24
CA THR A 3 5.46 0.85 12.97
C THR A 3 4.44 0.64 11.85
N SER A 4 4.35 1.59 10.93
CA SER A 4 3.48 1.45 9.74
C SER A 4 3.91 0.23 8.91
N PHE A 5 2.99 -0.32 8.11
CA PHE A 5 3.32 -1.46 7.27
C PHE A 5 4.41 -1.13 6.22
N ALA A 6 4.39 0.09 5.67
CA ALA A 6 5.46 0.60 4.81
C ALA A 6 6.84 0.63 5.50
N GLU A 7 6.90 0.99 6.78
CA GLU A 7 8.14 0.93 7.56
C GLU A 7 8.58 -0.51 7.84
N ARG A 8 7.63 -1.42 8.10
CA ARG A 8 7.90 -2.85 8.26
C ARG A 8 8.58 -3.41 7.02
N ILE A 9 7.98 -3.24 5.84
CA ILE A 9 8.56 -3.68 4.57
C ILE A 9 9.97 -3.11 4.41
N ARG A 10 10.16 -1.81 4.59
CA ARG A 10 11.49 -1.18 4.46
C ARG A 10 12.55 -1.79 5.37
N SER A 11 12.18 -2.15 6.60
CA SER A 11 13.11 -2.78 7.54
C SER A 11 13.45 -4.22 7.18
N GLU A 12 12.47 -4.95 6.62
CA GLU A 12 12.63 -6.37 6.27
C GLU A 12 13.27 -6.56 4.88
N LEU A 13 13.24 -5.55 4.01
CA LEU A 13 13.83 -5.60 2.66
C LEU A 13 15.30 -6.07 2.66
N SER A 14 16.09 -5.67 3.66
CA SER A 14 17.51 -6.07 3.75
C SER A 14 17.71 -7.54 4.05
N ASP A 15 16.70 -8.22 4.60
CA ASP A 15 16.78 -9.62 5.00
C ASP A 15 16.53 -10.56 3.81
N TYR A 16 16.05 -10.03 2.68
CA TYR A 16 15.72 -10.79 1.49
C TYR A 16 16.64 -10.46 0.31
N LYS A 17 17.13 -11.49 -0.38
CA LYS A 17 17.82 -11.32 -1.68
C LYS A 17 16.78 -11.16 -2.78
N LEU A 18 16.23 -9.97 -2.89
CA LEU A 18 15.23 -9.62 -3.90
C LEU A 18 15.88 -9.34 -5.25
N GLU A 19 15.22 -9.77 -6.32
CA GLU A 19 15.56 -9.32 -7.67
C GLU A 19 15.30 -7.81 -7.80
N LYS A 20 16.13 -7.13 -8.61
CA LYS A 20 16.04 -5.68 -8.80
C LYS A 20 14.65 -5.24 -9.25
N ASP A 21 13.98 -6.05 -10.05
CA ASP A 21 12.66 -5.78 -10.60
C ASP A 21 11.57 -5.78 -9.51
N VAL A 22 11.64 -6.72 -8.56
CA VAL A 22 10.74 -6.76 -7.39
C VAL A 22 10.94 -5.53 -6.51
N LEU A 23 12.19 -5.12 -6.30
CA LEU A 23 12.50 -3.91 -5.52
C LEU A 23 11.89 -2.65 -6.16
N VAL A 24 11.92 -2.53 -7.49
CA VAL A 24 11.31 -1.40 -8.20
C VAL A 24 9.80 -1.35 -7.94
N HIS A 25 9.09 -2.47 -8.00
CA HIS A 25 7.67 -2.51 -7.69
C HIS A 25 7.35 -2.14 -6.24
N ILE A 26 8.18 -2.61 -5.29
CA ILE A 26 8.01 -2.25 -3.87
C ILE A 26 8.24 -0.74 -3.68
N ASP A 27 9.25 -0.17 -4.32
CA ASP A 27 9.52 1.27 -4.28
C ASP A 27 8.38 2.10 -4.90
N GLU A 28 7.80 1.63 -6.01
CA GLU A 28 6.62 2.24 -6.63
C GLU A 28 5.43 2.25 -5.67
N TRP A 29 5.19 1.13 -4.97
CA TRP A 29 4.14 1.04 -3.98
C TRP A 29 4.39 1.96 -2.78
N LEU A 30 5.62 1.97 -2.23
CA LEU A 30 6.00 2.85 -1.12
C LEU A 30 5.82 4.33 -1.47
N LYS A 31 6.05 4.69 -2.73
CA LYS A 31 5.79 6.04 -3.23
C LYS A 31 4.29 6.32 -3.32
N ALA A 32 3.51 5.39 -3.90
CA ALA A 32 2.06 5.53 -4.01
C ALA A 32 1.37 5.64 -2.65
N ASP A 33 1.79 4.85 -1.67
CA ASP A 33 1.30 4.91 -0.29
C ASP A 33 1.55 6.28 0.35
N LYS A 34 2.76 6.81 0.19
CA LYS A 34 3.12 8.14 0.68
C LYS A 34 2.30 9.25 0.00
N ASP A 35 2.14 9.15 -1.31
CA ASP A 35 1.38 10.12 -2.11
C ASP A 35 -0.11 10.08 -1.73
N PHE A 36 -0.67 8.89 -1.53
CA PHE A 36 -2.03 8.70 -1.03
C PHE A 36 -2.22 9.30 0.36
N ASN A 37 -1.33 8.99 1.31
CA ASN A 37 -1.39 9.53 2.66
C ASN A 37 -1.32 11.07 2.67
N THR A 38 -0.49 11.65 1.80
CA THR A 38 -0.41 13.12 1.64
C THR A 38 -1.71 13.69 1.10
N TRP A 39 -2.27 13.07 0.05
CA TRP A 39 -3.54 13.48 -0.55
C TRP A 39 -4.69 13.35 0.46
N PHE A 40 -4.81 12.23 1.18
CA PHE A 40 -5.84 11.97 2.18
C PHE A 40 -5.86 13.06 3.26
N LEU A 41 -4.69 13.45 3.79
CA LEU A 41 -4.56 14.53 4.76
C LEU A 41 -4.99 15.90 4.22
N VAL A 42 -4.85 16.15 2.92
CA VAL A 42 -5.28 17.40 2.28
C VAL A 42 -6.79 17.38 2.01
N THR A 43 -7.32 16.27 1.53
CA THR A 43 -8.74 16.09 1.20
C THR A 43 -9.61 16.17 2.46
N THR A 44 -9.23 15.47 3.53
CA THR A 44 -10.00 15.44 4.79
C THR A 44 -10.03 16.77 5.54
N LYS A 45 -9.08 17.68 5.29
CA LYS A 45 -9.13 19.06 5.84
C LYS A 45 -10.32 19.88 5.33
N ARG A 46 -10.95 19.47 4.23
CA ARG A 46 -12.09 20.18 3.63
C ARG A 46 -13.45 19.85 4.26
N ALA A 47 -13.47 19.03 5.32
CA ALA A 47 -14.69 18.49 5.94
C ALA A 47 -15.51 17.64 4.96
N LEU A 48 -15.09 16.38 4.79
CA LEU A 48 -15.87 15.37 4.07
C LEU A 48 -17.10 14.95 4.85
N ALA A 49 -18.11 14.43 4.16
CA ALA A 49 -19.20 13.73 4.84
C ALA A 49 -18.66 12.45 5.52
N ASP A 50 -19.27 12.03 6.62
CA ASP A 50 -18.81 10.87 7.40
C ASP A 50 -18.78 9.59 6.54
N ASP A 51 -19.78 9.39 5.67
CA ASP A 51 -19.84 8.23 4.77
C ASP A 51 -18.69 8.23 3.75
N GLU A 52 -18.30 9.39 3.23
CA GLU A 52 -17.16 9.54 2.29
C GLU A 52 -15.83 9.27 3.00
N LEU A 53 -15.69 9.77 4.24
CA LEU A 53 -14.51 9.50 5.07
C LEU A 53 -14.38 8.02 5.40
N MET A 54 -15.49 7.36 5.75
CA MET A 54 -15.49 5.92 6.04
C MET A 54 -15.15 5.10 4.79
N ALA A 55 -15.72 5.44 3.63
CA ALA A 55 -15.40 4.79 2.37
C ALA A 55 -13.92 4.93 2.00
N LEU A 56 -13.32 6.10 2.24
CA LEU A 56 -11.88 6.32 2.06
C LEU A 56 -11.03 5.46 2.99
N LEU A 57 -11.37 5.42 4.27
CA LEU A 57 -10.64 4.66 5.27
C LEU A 57 -10.72 3.16 4.98
N ASP A 58 -11.90 2.64 4.63
CA ASP A 58 -12.09 1.25 4.27
C ASP A 58 -11.37 0.90 2.98
N GLY A 59 -11.51 1.70 1.94
CA GLY A 59 -10.81 1.47 0.67
C GLY A 59 -9.29 1.49 0.82
N TYR A 60 -8.75 2.42 1.63
CA TYR A 60 -7.32 2.46 1.93
C TYR A 60 -6.90 1.24 2.74
N ARG A 61 -7.65 0.86 3.78
CA ARG A 61 -7.40 -0.37 4.56
C ARG A 61 -7.35 -1.60 3.67
N GLU A 62 -8.33 -1.79 2.79
CA GLU A 62 -8.34 -2.92 1.86
C GLU A 62 -7.13 -2.90 0.91
N SER A 63 -6.66 -1.71 0.48
CA SER A 63 -5.45 -1.60 -0.35
C SER A 63 -4.18 -2.05 0.39
N GLN A 64 -4.12 -1.87 1.71
CA GLN A 64 -3.00 -2.28 2.55
C GLN A 64 -3.07 -3.78 2.86
N GLU A 65 -4.26 -4.30 3.20
CA GLU A 65 -4.50 -5.72 3.50
C GLU A 65 -4.07 -6.63 2.33
N ILE A 66 -4.29 -6.20 1.08
CA ILE A 66 -3.86 -6.93 -0.13
C ILE A 66 -2.34 -7.12 -0.16
N ILE A 67 -1.56 -6.07 0.11
CA ILE A 67 -0.10 -6.14 0.10
C ILE A 67 0.39 -6.91 1.32
N GLU A 68 -0.21 -6.69 2.48
CA GLU A 68 0.19 -7.36 3.71
C GLU A 68 0.06 -8.89 3.59
N ALA A 69 -1.05 -9.37 3.02
CA ALA A 69 -1.25 -10.79 2.75
C ALA A 69 -0.21 -11.34 1.75
N ALA A 70 0.05 -10.62 0.65
CA ALA A 70 1.01 -11.06 -0.36
C ALA A 70 2.46 -11.01 0.13
N TRP A 71 2.80 -10.03 0.97
CA TRP A 71 4.11 -9.92 1.61
C TRP A 71 4.34 -11.08 2.59
N ALA A 72 3.32 -11.47 3.37
CA ALA A 72 3.43 -12.63 4.26
C ALA A 72 3.65 -13.93 3.47
N ASP A 73 2.96 -14.12 2.34
CA ASP A 73 3.16 -15.30 1.47
C ASP A 73 4.56 -15.30 0.84
N PHE A 74 5.04 -14.14 0.36
CA PHE A 74 6.40 -13.97 -0.13
C PHE A 74 7.45 -14.24 0.97
N ALA A 75 7.18 -13.77 2.20
CA ALA A 75 8.05 -13.94 3.36
C ALA A 75 8.21 -15.41 3.77
N ASP A 76 7.23 -16.27 3.47
CA ASP A 76 7.27 -17.71 3.70
C ASP A 76 7.86 -18.47 2.51
N ARG A 77 7.33 -18.24 1.30
CA ARG A 77 7.57 -19.07 0.11
C ARG A 77 8.70 -18.58 -0.78
N ARG A 78 9.12 -17.32 -0.63
CA ARG A 78 10.09 -16.63 -1.52
C ARG A 78 9.64 -16.57 -2.98
N ASP A 79 8.33 -16.60 -3.23
CA ASP A 79 7.72 -16.42 -4.55
C ASP A 79 7.08 -15.02 -4.62
N ASP A 80 7.54 -14.19 -5.54
CA ASP A 80 7.12 -12.80 -5.71
C ASP A 80 5.94 -12.63 -6.70
N THR A 81 5.45 -13.71 -7.31
CA THR A 81 4.34 -13.66 -8.29
C THR A 81 3.11 -12.96 -7.71
N MET A 82 2.68 -13.38 -6.53
CA MET A 82 1.52 -12.79 -5.85
C MET A 82 1.81 -11.38 -5.33
N LEU A 83 3.05 -11.09 -4.95
CA LEU A 83 3.45 -9.78 -4.45
C LEU A 83 3.33 -8.70 -5.54
N ARG A 84 3.75 -9.00 -6.78
CA ARG A 84 3.65 -8.07 -7.92
C ARG A 84 2.22 -7.72 -8.27
N GLU A 85 1.36 -8.73 -8.29
CA GLU A 85 -0.06 -8.55 -8.55
C GLU A 85 -0.73 -7.72 -7.44
N ALA A 86 -0.43 -8.03 -6.18
CA ALA A 86 -0.91 -7.28 -5.03
C ALA A 86 -0.45 -5.81 -5.04
N ILE A 87 0.81 -5.54 -5.42
CA ILE A 87 1.34 -4.19 -5.62
C ILE A 87 0.52 -3.41 -6.65
N THR A 88 0.27 -4.03 -7.79
CA THR A 88 -0.49 -3.41 -8.89
C THR A 88 -1.92 -3.10 -8.46
N GLN A 89 -2.59 -4.04 -7.79
CA GLN A 89 -3.96 -3.87 -7.30
C GLN A 89 -4.07 -2.79 -6.23
N SER A 90 -3.14 -2.77 -5.27
CA SER A 90 -3.09 -1.75 -4.21
C SER A 90 -2.91 -0.35 -4.78
N ILE A 91 -1.95 -0.15 -5.70
CA ILE A 91 -1.74 1.13 -6.39
C ILE A 91 -2.98 1.54 -7.16
N HIS A 92 -3.59 0.61 -7.90
CA HIS A 92 -4.81 0.91 -8.67
C HIS A 92 -5.94 1.37 -7.76
N ARG A 93 -6.19 0.67 -6.65
CA ARG A 93 -7.22 1.02 -5.68
C ARG A 93 -6.99 2.38 -5.04
N MET A 94 -5.76 2.70 -4.63
CA MET A 94 -5.42 4.04 -4.12
C MET A 94 -5.73 5.14 -5.14
N LYS A 95 -5.43 4.91 -6.42
CA LYS A 95 -5.74 5.86 -7.51
C LYS A 95 -7.25 6.00 -7.75
N LEU A 96 -8.03 4.92 -7.65
CA LEU A 96 -9.49 5.00 -7.76
C LEU A 96 -10.07 5.88 -6.66
N LEU A 97 -9.68 5.63 -5.40
CA LEU A 97 -10.10 6.44 -4.26
C LEU A 97 -9.74 7.92 -4.41
N GLN A 98 -8.61 8.23 -5.05
CA GLN A 98 -8.20 9.61 -5.34
C GLN A 98 -9.06 10.29 -6.42
N ASN A 99 -9.62 9.52 -7.36
CA ASN A 99 -10.39 10.03 -8.49
C ASN A 99 -11.90 10.07 -8.25
N ASP A 100 -12.40 9.24 -7.32
CA ASP A 100 -13.82 9.11 -7.01
C ASP A 100 -14.35 10.18 -6.03
N LEU A 101 -13.49 11.13 -5.63
CA LEU A 101 -13.74 12.26 -4.73
C LEU A 101 -13.59 13.61 -5.43
#